data_AF-A0A6V8F2H2-F1
#
_entry.id   AF-A0A6V8F2H2-F1
#
_cell.length_a   1.000
_cell.length_b   1.000
_cell.length_c   1.000
_cell.angle_alpha   90.00
_cell.angle_beta   90.00
_cell.angle_gamma   90.00
#
_symmetry.space_group_name_H-M   'P 1'
#
loop_
_entity.id
_entity.type
_entity.pdbx_description
1 polymer ?
#
loop_
_entity_poly.entity_id
_entity_poly.type
_entity_poly.pdbx_seq_one_letter_code
_entity_poly.pdbx_strand_id
1 'polypeptide(L)' 'METIQIRLTKNMLEQLDELIKEGTYPNRSEAVRDGVRRLIEYGQPSNKVLKVSVKDLQRFVRQTGKK' A
#
# COMPACT_ATOMS: atom_id res chain seq x y z
N MET A 1 17.09 13.19 12.98
CA MET A 1 16.49 12.61 11.76
C MET A 1 17.23 13.17 10.56
N GLU A 2 17.56 12.33 9.59
CA GLU A 2 18.08 12.77 8.30
C GLU A 2 16.94 12.96 7.30
N THR A 3 17.15 13.81 6.29
CA THR A 3 16.14 14.16 5.29
C THR A 3 16.57 13.73 3.90
N ILE A 4 15.64 13.17 3.14
CA ILE A 4 15.82 12.88 1.72
C ILE A 4 14.83 13.71 0.90
N GLN A 5 15.26 14.15 -0.28
CA GLN A 5 14.37 14.77 -1.26
C GLN A 5 14.04 13.75 -2.35
N ILE A 6 12.75 13.50 -2.56
CA ILE A 6 12.25 12.58 -3.58
C ILE A 6 11.22 13.27 -4.46
N ARG A 7 11.11 12.84 -5.71
CA ARG A 7 10.05 13.28 -6.63
C ARG A 7 8.95 12.23 -6.65
N LEU A 8 7.72 12.68 -6.39
CA LEU A 8 6.52 11.85 -6.48
C LEU A 8 5.66 12.35 -7.64
N THR A 9 4.92 11.45 -8.27
CA THR A 9 3.95 11.85 -9.29
C THR A 9 2.80 12.61 -8.65
N LYS A 10 2.12 13.45 -9.44
CA LYS A 10 0.95 14.22 -8.96
C LYS A 10 -0.12 13.32 -8.33
N ASN A 11 -0.41 12.19 -9.00
CA ASN A 11 -1.39 11.21 -8.52
C ASN A 11 -1.02 10.62 -7.15
N MET A 12 0.27 10.34 -6.90
CA MET A 12 0.72 9.84 -5.60
C MET A 12 0.56 10.88 -4.49
N LEU A 13 0.79 12.16 -4.80
CA LEU A 13 0.58 13.24 -3.84
C LEU A 13 -0.91 13.42 -3.51
N GLU A 14 -1.77 13.31 -4.51
CA GLU A 14 -3.23 13.39 -4.33
C GLU A 14 -3.74 12.24 -3.45
N GLN A 15 -3.31 11.00 -3.70
CA GLN A 15 -3.65 9.85 -2.86
C GLN A 15 -3.12 10.01 -1.42
N LEU A 16 -1.92 10.58 -1.25
CA LEU A 16 -1.36 10.84 0.07
C LEU A 16 -2.18 11.90 0.83
N ASP A 17 -2.71 12.91 0.12
CA ASP A 17 -3.57 13.93 0.71
C ASP A 17 -4.94 13.40 1.11
N GLU A 18 -5.50 12.46 0.35
CA GLU A 18 -6.75 11.78 0.71
C GLU A 18 -6.59 11.04 2.04
N LEU A 19 -5.50 10.29 2.22
CA LEU A 19 -5.22 9.59 3.49
C LEU A 19 -5.11 10.53 4.69
N ILE A 20 -4.68 11.78 4.48
CA ILE A 20 -4.60 12.79 5.54
C ILE A 20 -5.97 13.40 5.81
N LYS A 21 -6.74 13.71 4.75
CA LYS A 21 -8.11 14.24 4.87
C LYS A 21 -9.04 13.28 5.59
N GLU A 22 -8.88 11.98 5.36
CA GLU A 22 -9.62 10.92 6.03
C GLU A 22 -9.20 10.74 7.51
N GLY A 23 -8.11 11.38 7.95
CA GLY A 23 -7.59 11.27 9.30
C GLY A 23 -6.77 10.00 9.55
N THR A 24 -6.47 9.21 8.52
CA THR A 24 -5.65 7.99 8.62
C THR A 24 -4.22 8.32 9.05
N TYR A 25 -3.68 9.42 8.52
CA TYR A 25 -2.37 9.95 8.93
C TYR A 25 -2.45 11.43 9.29
N PRO A 26 -1.68 11.88 10.29
CA PRO A 26 -1.68 13.28 10.70
C PRO A 26 -1.00 14.22 9.68
N ASN A 27 -0.10 13.69 8.85
CA ASN A 27 0.59 14.43 7.80
C ASN A 27 1.26 13.49 6.78
N ARG A 28 1.74 14.08 5.67
CA ARG A 28 2.42 13.36 4.57
C ARG A 28 3.68 12.64 5.05
N SER A 29 4.45 13.25 5.93
CA SER A 29 5.71 12.69 6.42
C SER A 29 5.49 11.42 7.24
N GLU A 30 4.46 11.37 8.08
CA GLU A 30 4.08 10.16 8.82
C GLU A 30 3.59 9.05 7.89
N ALA A 31 2.76 9.39 6.91
CA ALA A 31 2.29 8.42 5.92
C ALA A 31 3.46 7.81 5.11
N VAL A 32 4.40 8.64 4.67
CA VAL A 32 5.60 8.17 3.94
C VAL A 32 6.49 7.32 4.86
N ARG A 33 6.73 7.75 6.10
CA ARG A 33 7.54 7.00 7.07
C ARG A 33 6.94 5.63 7.36
N ASP A 34 5.63 5.56 7.55
CA ASP A 34 4.94 4.28 7.77
C ASP A 34 5.00 3.38 6.54
N GLY A 35 4.82 3.93 5.34
CA GLY A 35 4.99 3.19 4.09
C GLY A 35 6.39 2.59 3.93
N VAL A 36 7.44 3.38 4.23
CA VAL A 36 8.83 2.91 4.22
C VAL A 36 9.05 1.84 5.30
N ARG A 37 8.52 2.03 6.51
CA ARG A 37 8.61 1.05 7.60
C ARG A 37 8.01 -0.29 7.18
N ARG A 38 6.78 -0.29 6.65
CA ARG A 38 6.10 -1.49 6.16
C ARG A 38 6.89 -2.17 5.04
N LEU A 39 7.48 -1.40 4.13
CA LEU A 39 8.31 -1.96 3.06
C LEU A 39 9.56 -2.68 3.60
N ILE A 40 10.17 -2.13 4.66
CA ILE A 40 11.33 -2.74 5.33
C ILE A 40 10.90 -3.97 6.14
N GLU A 41 9.84 -3.86 6.94
CA GLU A 41 9.36 -4.92 7.84
C GLU A 41 8.79 -6.13 7.11
N TYR A 42 7.95 -5.90 6.09
CA TYR A 42 7.31 -6.97 5.33
C TYR A 42 8.15 -7.38 4.10
N GLY A 43 9.28 -6.72 3.87
CA GLY A 43 10.22 -6.97 2.78
C GLY A 43 9.69 -6.49 1.43
N GLN A 44 10.64 -6.20 0.53
CA GLN A 44 10.36 -6.08 -0.90
C GLN A 44 9.42 -7.22 -1.31
N PRO A 45 8.36 -6.95 -2.09
CA PRO A 45 7.87 -7.95 -3.01
C PRO A 45 9.08 -8.63 -3.63
N SER A 46 9.30 -9.91 -3.34
CA SER A 46 10.30 -10.70 -4.05
C SER A 46 9.82 -10.91 -5.48
N ASN A 47 9.63 -9.84 -6.27
CA ASN A 47 9.02 -9.88 -7.60
C ASN A 47 7.69 -10.67 -7.66
N LYS A 48 7.02 -10.85 -6.51
CA LYS A 48 5.90 -11.78 -6.29
C LYS A 48 4.74 -11.13 -5.54
N VAL A 49 4.65 -9.80 -5.51
CA VAL A 49 3.42 -9.15 -5.03
C VAL A 49 2.42 -9.13 -6.16
N LEU A 50 1.45 -10.03 -5.98
CA LEU A 50 0.09 -9.96 -6.49
C LEU A 50 -0.09 -10.18 -8.00
N LYS A 51 0.40 -11.34 -8.48
CA LYS A 51 -0.44 -12.15 -9.39
C LYS A 51 -1.34 -13.07 -8.55
N VAL A 52 -2.13 -12.50 -7.64
CA VAL A 52 -3.39 -13.17 -7.32
C VAL A 52 -4.29 -12.75 -8.46
N SER A 53 -4.39 -13.61 -9.47
CA SER A 53 -5.32 -13.36 -10.56
C SER A 53 -6.71 -13.23 -9.94
N VAL A 54 -7.58 -12.37 -10.46
CA VAL A 54 -9.01 -12.37 -10.09
C VAL A 54 -9.59 -13.80 -10.16
N LYS A 55 -9.02 -14.67 -11.01
CA LYS A 55 -9.33 -16.11 -11.07
C LYS A 55 -9.06 -16.86 -9.76
N ASP A 56 -7.99 -16.55 -9.04
CA ASP A 56 -7.63 -17.21 -7.78
C ASP A 56 -8.60 -16.83 -6.65
N LEU A 57 -9.02 -15.56 -6.62
CA LEU A 57 -10.08 -15.08 -5.73
C LEU A 57 -11.44 -15.71 -6.06
N GLN A 58 -11.81 -15.79 -7.35
CA GLN A 58 -13.03 -16.48 -7.79
C GLN A 58 -13.01 -17.98 -7.41
N ARG A 59 -11.85 -18.62 -7.44
CA ARG A 59 -11.68 -20.03 -7.05
C ARG A 59 -11.83 -20.24 -5.55
N PHE A 60 -11.41 -19.27 -4.75
CA PHE A 60 -11.56 -19.30 -3.30
C PHE A 60 -13.03 -19.09 -2.90
N VAL A 61 -13.70 -18.07 -3.46
CA VAL A 61 -15.13 -17.79 -3.20
C VAL A 61 -16.04 -18.95 -3.64
N ARG A 62 -15.71 -19.65 -4.73
CA ARG A 62 -16.46 -20.86 -5.14
C ARG A 62 -16.31 -22.04 -4.19
N GLN A 63 -15.20 -22.15 -3.46
CA GLN A 63 -14.97 -23.24 -2.51
C GLN A 63 -15.67 -23.00 -1.18
N THR A 64 -15.75 -21.74 -0.73
CA THR A 64 -16.47 -21.38 0.50
C THR A 64 -17.99 -21.27 0.32
N GLY A 65 -18.49 -21.14 -0.91
CA GLY A 65 -19.92 -21.13 -1.22
C GLY A 65 -20.58 -22.52 -1.37
N LYS A 66 -19.88 -23.61 -1.10
CA LYS A 66 -20.45 -24.98 -1.01
C LYS A 66 -20.30 -25.53 0.42
N LYS A 67 -21.02 -24.92 1.35
CA LYS A 67 -21.43 -25.56 2.60
C LYS A 67 -22.84 -25.11 2.93
#